data_AF-A0A831UTN5-F1
#
_entry.id   AF-A0A831UTN5-F1
#
_cell.length_a   1.000
_cell.length_b   1.000
_cell.length_c   1.000
_cell.angle_alpha   90.00
_cell.angle_beta   90.00
_cell.angle_gamma   90.00
#
_symmetry.space_group_name_H-M   'P 1'
#
loop_
_entity.id
_entity.type
_entity.pdbx_description
1 polymer ?
#
loop_
_entity_poly.entity_id
_entity_poly.type
_entity_poly.pdbx_seq_one_letter_code
_entity_poly.pdbx_strand_id
1 'polypeptide(L)'
;MRLMGHTISAVAVAPVAVVPGLQGKGIGSKLLREGHSIAQGEGFSLAFLNGHPEYYQRMGYQSCFGFAKIAIDVAKLPPPSQRLQPMPVHPSDIPWLVECCAAEWADVDFFWQRGTNLSEWTLCGTNALIWWTEFGQRAAYTLGWPGGRKWQMVLAEDPMLARAVIAQVRPTSLQQHPAGWLVRHALAPEWAHATVERHPAAMARELRHGVLRPYLKALEAGERLPGFCNWPLPFMAC
;
A
#
# COMPACT_ATOMS: atom_id res chain seq x y z
N MET A 1 -0.38 -9.02 -6.59
CA MET A 1 -1.15 -8.48 -5.45
C MET A 1 -1.31 -9.54 -4.38
N ARG A 2 -1.29 -9.18 -3.09
CA ARG A 2 -1.47 -10.11 -1.98
C ARG A 2 -2.96 -10.36 -1.71
N LEU A 3 -3.32 -11.62 -1.50
CA LEU A 3 -4.66 -12.04 -1.09
C LEU A 3 -4.58 -13.37 -0.34
N MET A 4 -5.13 -13.43 0.88
CA MET A 4 -5.15 -14.60 1.75
C MET A 4 -3.77 -15.24 1.96
N GLY A 5 -2.72 -14.43 2.07
CA GLY A 5 -1.34 -14.92 2.24
C GLY A 5 -0.67 -15.42 0.96
N HIS A 6 -1.33 -15.29 -0.20
CA HIS A 6 -0.77 -15.67 -1.50
C HIS A 6 -0.58 -14.44 -2.40
N THR A 7 0.33 -14.56 -3.37
CA THR A 7 0.45 -13.59 -4.45
C THR A 7 -0.41 -14.04 -5.64
N ILE A 8 -1.30 -13.17 -6.07
CA ILE A 8 -2.18 -13.37 -7.23
C ILE A 8 -1.95 -12.30 -8.29
N SER A 9 -2.25 -12.63 -9.55
CA SER A 9 -2.30 -11.67 -10.66
C SER A 9 -3.62 -10.90 -10.61
N ALA A 10 -3.53 -9.57 -10.64
CA ALA A 10 -4.68 -8.67 -10.63
C ALA A 10 -4.44 -7.49 -11.58
N VAL A 11 -5.51 -6.90 -12.11
CA VAL A 11 -5.45 -5.72 -12.98
C VAL A 11 -5.99 -4.49 -12.28
N ALA A 12 -5.25 -3.38 -12.37
CA ALA A 12 -5.74 -2.07 -11.97
C ALA A 12 -6.57 -1.45 -13.10
N VAL A 13 -7.71 -0.86 -12.77
CA VAL A 13 -8.56 -0.18 -13.75
C VAL A 13 -8.47 1.33 -13.55
N ALA A 14 -7.67 2.01 -14.38
CA ALA A 14 -7.58 3.47 -14.40
C ALA A 14 -6.85 4.02 -15.65
N PRO A 15 -7.21 5.23 -16.13
CA PRO A 15 -8.50 5.90 -15.98
C PRO A 15 -9.52 5.39 -17.01
N VAL A 16 -10.78 5.26 -16.60
CA VAL A 16 -11.90 5.05 -17.56
C VAL A 16 -12.53 6.41 -17.84
N ALA A 17 -12.44 6.88 -19.08
CA ALA A 17 -12.95 8.19 -19.48
C ALA A 17 -13.80 8.11 -20.75
N VAL A 18 -14.83 8.96 -20.82
CA VAL A 18 -15.66 9.17 -22.00
C VAL A 18 -15.83 10.68 -22.17
N VAL A 19 -15.58 11.18 -23.39
CA VAL A 19 -15.75 12.61 -23.70
C VAL A 19 -17.18 13.08 -23.38
N PRO A 20 -17.37 14.30 -22.83
CA PRO A 20 -18.66 14.74 -22.29
C PRO A 20 -19.87 14.52 -23.20
N GLY A 21 -19.76 14.86 -24.50
CA GLY A 21 -20.86 14.69 -25.48
C GLY A 21 -21.24 13.23 -25.79
N LEU A 22 -20.47 12.26 -25.31
CA LEU A 22 -20.72 10.82 -25.49
C LEU A 22 -21.01 10.09 -24.17
N GLN A 23 -21.07 10.79 -23.04
CA GLN A 23 -21.45 10.20 -21.76
C GLN A 23 -22.93 9.77 -21.74
N GLY A 24 -23.33 8.92 -20.79
CA GLY A 24 -24.69 8.39 -20.69
C GLY A 24 -25.09 7.35 -21.76
N LYS A 25 -24.25 7.14 -22.79
CA LYS A 25 -24.51 6.22 -23.91
C LYS A 25 -24.00 4.78 -23.67
N GLY A 26 -23.63 4.44 -22.43
CA GLY A 26 -23.12 3.11 -22.06
C GLY A 26 -21.70 2.78 -22.55
N ILE A 27 -20.96 3.75 -23.13
CA ILE A 27 -19.61 3.54 -23.68
C ILE A 27 -18.62 3.09 -22.61
N GLY A 28 -18.55 3.79 -21.46
CA GLY A 28 -17.66 3.42 -20.36
C GLY A 28 -17.92 2.00 -19.84
N SER A 29 -19.19 1.59 -19.79
CA SER A 29 -19.55 0.22 -19.39
C SER A 29 -19.15 -0.82 -20.44
N LYS A 30 -19.19 -0.48 -21.74
CA LYS A 30 -18.67 -1.36 -22.81
C LYS A 30 -17.15 -1.51 -22.72
N LEU A 31 -16.42 -0.40 -22.52
CA LEU A 31 -14.96 -0.41 -22.32
C LEU A 31 -14.56 -1.29 -21.13
N LEU A 32 -15.25 -1.14 -20.00
CA LEU A 32 -15.02 -1.97 -18.81
C LEU A 32 -15.26 -3.46 -19.08
N ARG A 33 -16.39 -3.81 -19.72
CA ARG A 33 -16.69 -5.21 -20.04
C ARG A 33 -15.64 -5.83 -20.96
N GLU A 34 -15.20 -5.09 -21.98
CA GLU A 34 -14.16 -5.56 -22.89
C GLU A 34 -12.83 -5.76 -22.16
N GLY A 35 -12.39 -4.78 -21.37
CA GLY A 35 -11.17 -4.90 -20.57
C GLY A 35 -11.22 -6.06 -19.57
N HIS A 36 -12.37 -6.30 -18.95
CA HIS A 36 -12.58 -7.48 -18.09
C HIS A 36 -12.50 -8.78 -18.86
N SER A 37 -13.10 -8.86 -20.05
CA SER A 37 -13.06 -10.04 -20.91
C SER A 37 -11.62 -10.38 -21.33
N ILE A 38 -10.85 -9.37 -21.74
CA ILE A 38 -9.42 -9.52 -22.06
C ILE A 38 -8.65 -10.03 -20.84
N ALA A 39 -8.79 -9.37 -19.69
CA ALA A 39 -8.08 -9.76 -18.48
C ALA A 39 -8.47 -11.18 -17.99
N GLN A 40 -9.72 -11.59 -18.19
CA GLN A 40 -10.15 -12.97 -17.94
C GLN A 40 -9.46 -13.96 -18.89
N GLY A 41 -9.40 -13.64 -20.19
CA GLY A 41 -8.70 -14.45 -21.19
C GLY A 41 -7.20 -14.60 -20.91
N GLU A 42 -6.57 -13.58 -20.30
CA GLU A 42 -5.17 -13.58 -19.88
C GLU A 42 -4.92 -14.24 -18.51
N GLY A 43 -5.98 -14.72 -17.84
CA GLY A 43 -5.85 -15.47 -16.57
C GLY A 43 -5.71 -14.61 -15.32
N PHE A 44 -6.05 -13.32 -15.37
CA PHE A 44 -6.08 -12.47 -14.18
C PHE A 44 -7.18 -12.91 -13.21
N SER A 45 -6.87 -12.84 -11.91
CA SER A 45 -7.79 -13.31 -10.87
C SER A 45 -8.86 -12.28 -10.54
N LEU A 46 -8.52 -11.00 -10.52
CA LEU A 46 -9.45 -9.91 -10.19
C LEU A 46 -9.06 -8.58 -10.84
N ALA A 47 -10.03 -7.68 -10.90
CA ALA A 47 -9.84 -6.28 -11.22
C ALA A 47 -10.06 -5.41 -9.96
N PHE A 48 -9.29 -4.34 -9.79
CA PHE A 48 -9.45 -3.42 -8.66
C PHE A 48 -9.31 -1.95 -9.09
N LEU A 49 -9.91 -1.05 -8.31
CA LEU A 49 -9.87 0.39 -8.57
C LEU A 49 -10.21 1.22 -7.32
N ASN A 50 -9.95 2.52 -7.44
CA ASN A 50 -10.52 3.55 -6.57
C ASN A 50 -11.47 4.42 -7.40
N GLY A 51 -12.78 4.37 -7.16
CA GLY A 51 -13.75 5.04 -8.04
C GLY A 51 -15.15 5.22 -7.46
N HIS A 52 -16.05 5.82 -8.23
CA HIS A 52 -17.41 6.17 -7.76
C HIS A 52 -18.24 4.91 -7.42
N PRO A 53 -18.65 4.70 -6.15
CA PRO A 53 -19.30 3.46 -5.72
C PRO A 53 -20.54 3.12 -6.56
N GLU A 54 -21.43 4.07 -6.76
CA GLU A 54 -22.70 3.83 -7.48
C GLU A 54 -22.51 3.39 -8.94
N TYR A 55 -21.41 3.82 -9.58
CA TYR A 55 -21.13 3.48 -10.96
C TYR A 55 -20.53 2.06 -11.05
N TYR A 56 -19.50 1.79 -10.25
CA TYR A 56 -18.76 0.53 -10.34
C TYR A 56 -19.48 -0.64 -9.65
N GLN A 57 -20.31 -0.41 -8.64
CA GLN A 57 -21.13 -1.46 -8.03
C GLN A 57 -22.08 -2.11 -9.04
N ARG A 58 -22.68 -1.32 -9.95
CA ARG A 58 -23.50 -1.82 -11.06
C ARG A 58 -22.69 -2.68 -12.04
N MET A 59 -21.38 -2.53 -12.05
CA MET A 59 -20.43 -3.31 -12.85
C MET A 59 -19.85 -4.50 -12.08
N GLY A 60 -20.45 -4.90 -10.95
CA GLY A 60 -20.03 -6.08 -10.17
C GLY A 60 -18.82 -5.86 -9.27
N TYR A 61 -18.41 -4.61 -9.04
CA TYR A 61 -17.39 -4.28 -8.06
C TYR A 61 -17.99 -4.24 -6.66
N GLN A 62 -17.22 -4.70 -5.69
CA GLN A 62 -17.55 -4.68 -4.28
C GLN A 62 -16.44 -3.96 -3.54
N SER A 63 -16.80 -3.14 -2.54
CA SER A 63 -15.78 -2.56 -1.67
C SER A 63 -15.07 -3.72 -0.96
N CYS A 64 -13.75 -3.78 -0.94
CA CYS A 64 -13.05 -4.93 -0.35
C CYS A 64 -11.90 -4.50 0.54
N PHE A 65 -11.37 -3.30 0.34
CA PHE A 65 -10.18 -2.79 1.00
C PHE A 65 -10.39 -1.31 1.34
N GLY A 66 -9.39 -0.65 1.88
CA GLY A 66 -9.49 0.77 2.15
C GLY A 66 -8.20 1.36 2.68
N PHE A 67 -8.33 2.38 3.52
CA PHE A 67 -7.18 3.19 3.91
C PHE A 67 -6.75 2.84 5.33
N ALA A 68 -5.44 2.69 5.50
CA ALA A 68 -4.84 2.54 6.81
C ALA A 68 -4.08 3.80 7.20
N LYS A 69 -4.06 4.08 8.49
CA LYS A 69 -3.34 5.19 9.08
C LYS A 69 -2.73 4.74 10.39
N ILE A 70 -1.50 5.16 10.64
CA ILE A 70 -0.87 5.08 11.94
C ILE A 70 -0.71 6.50 12.45
N ALA A 71 -1.30 6.82 13.59
CA ALA A 71 -1.06 8.06 14.31
C ALA A 71 0.11 7.86 15.28
N ILE A 72 1.04 8.82 15.31
CA ILE A 72 2.21 8.79 16.19
C ILE A 72 2.13 9.95 17.18
N ASP A 73 2.14 9.64 18.46
CA ASP A 73 2.25 10.62 19.54
C ASP A 73 3.72 10.98 19.73
N VAL A 74 4.13 12.03 19.01
CA VAL A 74 5.51 12.52 19.00
C VAL A 74 6.00 12.89 20.41
N ALA A 75 5.12 13.34 21.32
CA ALA A 75 5.51 13.71 22.67
C ALA A 75 5.91 12.50 23.53
N LYS A 76 5.39 11.30 23.21
CA LYS A 76 5.66 10.06 23.92
C LYS A 76 6.71 9.17 23.25
N LEU A 77 7.25 9.60 22.10
CA LEU A 77 8.34 8.88 21.46
C LEU A 77 9.57 8.82 22.38
N PRO A 78 10.21 7.65 22.52
CA PRO A 78 11.48 7.57 23.21
C PRO A 78 12.55 8.39 22.45
N PRO A 79 13.63 8.81 23.12
CA PRO A 79 14.78 9.38 22.42
C PRO A 79 15.38 8.36 21.44
N PRO A 80 15.99 8.79 20.33
CA PRO A 80 16.65 7.87 19.41
C PRO A 80 17.79 7.15 20.12
N SER A 81 17.85 5.82 19.98
CA SER A 81 18.88 4.99 20.61
C SER A 81 20.28 5.21 20.03
N GLN A 82 20.35 5.68 18.78
CA GLN A 82 21.59 6.05 18.10
C GLN A 82 21.32 7.09 17.01
N ARG A 83 22.38 7.74 16.54
CA ARG A 83 22.33 8.64 15.40
C ARG A 83 22.34 7.84 14.10
N LEU A 84 21.47 8.20 13.18
CA LEU A 84 21.37 7.61 11.85
C LEU A 84 21.59 8.67 10.77
N GLN A 85 22.21 8.27 9.67
CA GLN A 85 22.54 9.13 8.54
C GLN A 85 21.59 8.84 7.36
N PRO A 86 20.80 9.83 6.90
CA PRO A 86 19.95 9.67 5.74
C PRO A 86 20.76 9.80 4.44
N MET A 87 20.56 8.87 3.52
CA MET A 87 21.14 8.88 2.17
C MET A 87 20.04 8.67 1.12
N PRO A 88 20.17 9.24 -0.09
CA PRO A 88 19.30 8.89 -1.20
C PRO A 88 19.33 7.39 -1.50
N VAL A 89 18.21 6.86 -1.99
CA VAL A 89 18.12 5.46 -2.41
C VAL A 89 19.07 5.22 -3.60
N HIS A 90 19.90 4.18 -3.51
CA HIS A 90 20.80 3.75 -4.57
C HIS A 90 20.33 2.42 -5.18
N PRO A 91 20.62 2.11 -6.46
CA PRO A 91 20.29 0.82 -7.07
C PRO A 91 20.73 -0.42 -6.27
N SER A 92 21.81 -0.33 -5.49
CA SER A 92 22.28 -1.42 -4.61
C SER A 92 21.36 -1.70 -3.42
N ASP A 93 20.43 -0.81 -3.09
CA ASP A 93 19.49 -0.97 -1.99
C ASP A 93 18.23 -1.75 -2.41
N ILE A 94 18.00 -1.88 -3.72
CA ILE A 94 16.77 -2.43 -4.27
C ILE A 94 16.48 -3.87 -3.82
N PRO A 95 17.44 -4.82 -3.80
CA PRO A 95 17.15 -6.17 -3.33
C PRO A 95 16.66 -6.18 -1.88
N TRP A 96 17.33 -5.42 -1.01
CA TRP A 96 16.96 -5.26 0.40
C TRP A 96 15.58 -4.60 0.57
N LEU A 97 15.27 -3.59 -0.23
CA LEU A 97 13.97 -2.93 -0.23
C LEU A 97 12.82 -3.86 -0.64
N VAL A 98 13.04 -4.69 -1.67
CA VAL A 98 12.07 -5.70 -2.13
C VAL A 98 11.79 -6.70 -1.02
N GLU A 99 12.82 -7.18 -0.31
CA GLU A 99 12.68 -8.10 0.82
C GLU A 99 11.92 -7.46 1.99
N CYS A 100 12.31 -6.26 2.41
CA CYS A 100 11.63 -5.55 3.50
C CYS A 100 10.17 -5.25 3.16
N CYS A 101 9.87 -4.91 1.91
CA CYS A 101 8.49 -4.69 1.46
C CYS A 101 7.69 -5.99 1.40
N ALA A 102 8.29 -7.08 0.94
CA ALA A 102 7.64 -8.38 0.99
C ALA A 102 7.31 -8.80 2.43
N ALA A 103 8.21 -8.56 3.39
CA ALA A 103 7.99 -8.81 4.80
C ALA A 103 6.91 -7.89 5.41
N GLU A 104 7.00 -6.59 5.16
CA GLU A 104 6.03 -5.58 5.65
C GLU A 104 4.61 -5.93 5.26
N TRP A 105 4.41 -6.40 4.03
CA TRP A 105 3.09 -6.58 3.45
C TRP A 105 2.69 -8.05 3.26
N ALA A 106 3.42 -8.99 3.89
CA ALA A 106 3.19 -10.43 3.74
C ALA A 106 1.75 -10.84 4.06
N ASP A 107 1.19 -10.28 5.14
CA ASP A 107 -0.14 -10.58 5.67
C ASP A 107 -1.19 -9.51 5.36
N VAL A 108 -0.89 -8.57 4.47
CA VAL A 108 -1.78 -7.46 4.13
C VAL A 108 -2.41 -7.72 2.76
N ASP A 109 -3.72 -7.95 2.75
CA ASP A 109 -4.48 -8.13 1.52
C ASP A 109 -4.50 -6.85 0.68
N PHE A 110 -4.65 -7.01 -0.64
CA PHE A 110 -4.69 -5.94 -1.64
C PHE A 110 -3.41 -5.10 -1.81
N PHE A 111 -2.36 -5.36 -1.03
CA PHE A 111 -1.06 -4.75 -1.32
C PHE A 111 -0.46 -5.36 -2.61
N TRP A 112 -0.01 -4.52 -3.53
CA TRP A 112 0.82 -4.99 -4.65
C TRP A 112 2.28 -4.79 -4.33
N GLN A 113 3.07 -5.83 -4.61
CA GLN A 113 4.51 -5.83 -4.36
C GLN A 113 5.17 -4.82 -5.30
N ARG A 114 6.12 -4.04 -4.77
CA ARG A 114 7.02 -3.20 -5.56
C ARG A 114 8.12 -4.08 -6.15
N GLY A 115 8.49 -3.78 -7.38
CA GLY A 115 9.48 -4.50 -8.17
C GLY A 115 10.91 -3.97 -7.97
N THR A 116 11.74 -4.31 -8.94
CA THR A 116 13.18 -4.07 -8.93
C THR A 116 13.59 -2.75 -9.60
N ASN A 117 12.63 -1.93 -10.03
CA ASN A 117 12.94 -0.66 -10.69
C ASN A 117 13.15 0.44 -9.65
N LEU A 118 14.25 1.19 -9.73
CA LEU A 118 14.54 2.29 -8.81
C LEU A 118 13.41 3.32 -8.73
N SER A 119 12.75 3.62 -9.85
CA SER A 119 11.63 4.57 -9.92
C SER A 119 10.44 4.19 -9.04
N GLU A 120 10.26 2.90 -8.73
CA GLU A 120 9.22 2.45 -7.80
C GLU A 120 9.54 2.80 -6.34
N TRP A 121 10.79 3.13 -6.04
CA TRP A 121 11.29 3.46 -4.71
C TRP A 121 11.60 4.95 -4.53
N THR A 122 11.72 5.69 -5.63
CA THR A 122 12.04 7.13 -5.66
C THR A 122 11.00 7.89 -6.49
N LEU A 123 9.75 7.93 -6.00
CA LEU A 123 8.66 8.62 -6.70
C LEU A 123 8.93 10.13 -6.80
N CYS A 124 8.58 10.73 -7.95
CA CYS A 124 8.74 12.16 -8.17
C CYS A 124 8.01 12.97 -7.08
N GLY A 125 8.67 14.01 -6.56
CA GLY A 125 8.12 14.88 -5.51
C GLY A 125 8.04 14.24 -4.12
N THR A 126 8.57 13.02 -3.93
CA THR A 126 8.69 12.38 -2.62
C THR A 126 10.10 12.49 -2.05
N ASN A 127 10.21 12.34 -0.74
CA ASN A 127 11.48 12.21 -0.03
C ASN A 127 11.68 10.73 0.33
N ALA A 128 12.44 10.03 -0.49
CA ALA A 128 12.80 8.62 -0.33
C ALA A 128 14.25 8.50 0.14
N LEU A 129 14.46 7.92 1.34
CA LEU A 129 15.76 7.87 1.99
C LEU A 129 16.04 6.48 2.56
N ILE A 130 17.30 6.07 2.53
CA ILE A 130 17.85 4.98 3.32
C ILE A 130 18.60 5.58 4.50
N TRP A 131 18.27 5.13 5.70
CA TRP A 131 18.92 5.52 6.93
C TRP A 131 20.01 4.50 7.25
N TRP A 132 21.20 4.99 7.58
CA TRP A 132 22.37 4.16 7.86
C TRP A 132 22.87 4.39 9.28
N THR A 133 23.34 3.33 9.92
CA THR A 133 24.10 3.42 11.17
C THR A 133 25.50 3.97 10.90
N GLU A 134 26.20 4.45 11.92
CA GLU A 134 27.61 4.87 11.80
C GLU A 134 28.54 3.74 11.30
N PHE A 135 28.16 2.48 11.55
CA PHE A 135 28.91 1.29 11.11
C PHE A 135 28.52 0.77 9.71
N GLY A 136 27.74 1.53 8.94
CA GLY A 136 27.38 1.15 7.56
C GLY A 136 26.29 0.09 7.41
N GLN A 137 25.51 -0.20 8.46
CA GLN A 137 24.31 -1.04 8.37
C GLN A 137 23.10 -0.21 7.92
N ARG A 138 22.22 -0.77 7.08
CA ARG A 138 20.91 -0.17 6.76
C ARG A 138 19.99 -0.28 7.97
N ALA A 139 19.44 0.84 8.40
CA ALA A 139 18.52 0.94 9.53
C ALA A 139 17.05 0.89 9.09
N ALA A 140 16.66 1.75 8.16
CA ALA A 140 15.33 1.73 7.56
C ALA A 140 15.31 2.48 6.23
N TYR A 141 14.32 2.19 5.41
CA TYR A 141 13.86 3.04 4.33
C TYR A 141 12.68 3.88 4.78
N THR A 142 12.62 5.14 4.35
CA THR A 142 11.48 6.02 4.59
C THR A 142 11.02 6.66 3.30
N LEU A 143 9.71 6.69 3.09
CA LEU A 143 9.04 7.41 2.00
C LEU A 143 8.04 8.39 2.59
N GLY A 144 8.17 9.66 2.24
CA GLY A 144 7.24 10.71 2.65
C GLY A 144 7.25 11.89 1.70
N TRP A 145 6.59 12.98 2.10
CA TRP A 145 6.62 14.24 1.36
C TRP A 145 7.73 15.15 1.89
N PRO A 146 8.41 15.94 1.03
CA PRO A 146 9.41 16.90 1.46
C PRO A 146 8.87 17.86 2.53
N GLY A 147 9.62 18.04 3.64
CA GLY A 147 9.22 18.90 4.77
C GLY A 147 8.00 18.42 5.57
N GLY A 148 7.38 17.30 5.17
CA GLY A 148 6.18 16.77 5.81
C GLY A 148 6.50 15.87 7.00
N ARG A 149 5.71 16.00 8.07
CA ARG A 149 5.68 15.01 9.17
C ARG A 149 4.77 13.81 8.88
N LYS A 150 4.12 13.79 7.72
CA LYS A 150 3.27 12.70 7.26
C LYS A 150 4.09 11.81 6.33
N TRP A 151 4.30 10.58 6.75
CA TRP A 151 5.01 9.58 6.00
C TRP A 151 4.03 8.63 5.30
N GLN A 152 4.48 8.11 4.17
CA GLN A 152 3.77 7.05 3.47
C GLN A 152 4.22 5.69 4.01
N MET A 153 5.53 5.46 4.09
CA MET A 153 6.07 4.12 4.38
C MET A 153 7.39 4.17 5.13
N VAL A 154 7.58 3.21 6.04
CA VAL A 154 8.85 2.86 6.69
C VAL A 154 9.06 1.37 6.53
N LEU A 155 10.21 0.96 6.00
CA LEU A 155 10.59 -0.44 5.85
C LEU A 155 11.90 -0.70 6.57
N ALA A 156 11.99 -1.81 7.29
CA ALA A 156 13.18 -2.19 8.04
C ALA A 156 13.17 -3.70 8.33
N GLU A 157 14.31 -4.24 8.73
CA GLU A 157 14.44 -5.62 9.22
C GLU A 157 14.58 -5.68 10.74
N ASP A 158 15.17 -4.64 11.34
CA ASP A 158 15.41 -4.56 12.78
C ASP A 158 14.39 -3.59 13.42
N PRO A 159 13.54 -4.06 14.35
CA PRO A 159 12.56 -3.22 15.02
C PRO A 159 13.18 -2.07 15.82
N MET A 160 14.36 -2.25 16.38
CA MET A 160 15.06 -1.21 17.14
C MET A 160 15.63 -0.14 16.23
N LEU A 161 16.14 -0.50 15.05
CA LEU A 161 16.59 0.46 14.05
C LEU A 161 15.41 1.24 13.46
N ALA A 162 14.29 0.57 13.19
CA ALA A 162 13.05 1.22 12.77
C ALA A 162 12.57 2.27 13.80
N ARG A 163 12.56 1.89 15.09
CA ARG A 163 12.25 2.80 16.20
C ARG A 163 13.22 3.99 16.26
N ALA A 164 14.51 3.75 16.07
CA ALA A 164 15.51 4.81 16.07
C ALA A 164 15.27 5.83 14.94
N VAL A 165 14.92 5.37 13.73
CA VAL A 165 14.53 6.25 12.61
C VAL A 165 13.27 7.06 12.95
N ILE A 166 12.23 6.41 13.48
CA ILE A 166 10.98 7.09 13.88
C ILE A 166 11.25 8.11 14.99
N ALA A 167 12.07 7.78 15.98
CA ALA A 167 12.43 8.67 17.08
C ALA A 167 13.29 9.86 16.64
N GLN A 168 14.18 9.66 15.66
CA GLN A 168 15.02 10.72 15.10
C GLN A 168 14.23 11.69 14.22
N VAL A 169 13.34 11.18 13.36
CA VAL A 169 12.59 12.05 12.43
C VAL A 169 11.29 12.58 13.02
N ARG A 170 10.69 11.86 13.97
CA ARG A 170 9.47 12.23 14.69
C ARG A 170 8.27 12.51 13.76
N PRO A 171 7.89 11.55 12.88
CA PRO A 171 6.69 11.70 12.05
C PRO A 171 5.44 11.75 12.93
N THR A 172 4.39 12.42 12.46
CA THR A 172 3.08 12.47 13.12
C THR A 172 2.12 11.39 12.63
N SER A 173 2.36 10.85 11.42
CA SER A 173 1.56 9.74 10.90
C SER A 173 2.26 8.93 9.82
N LEU A 174 1.85 7.67 9.65
CA LEU A 174 2.21 6.79 8.54
C LEU A 174 0.96 6.33 7.78
N GLN A 175 1.13 5.93 6.52
CA GLN A 175 0.10 5.25 5.72
C GLN A 175 0.44 3.76 5.60
N GLN A 176 0.60 3.08 6.74
CA GLN A 176 0.88 1.65 6.83
C GLN A 176 -0.23 0.90 7.57
N HIS A 177 -0.34 -0.38 7.29
CA HIS A 177 -1.47 -1.21 7.71
C HIS A 177 -1.26 -1.83 9.10
N PRO A 178 -2.30 -1.98 9.95
CA PRO A 178 -2.16 -2.59 11.29
C PRO A 178 -1.62 -4.03 11.30
N ALA A 179 -1.85 -4.77 10.21
CA ALA A 179 -1.29 -6.12 10.04
C ALA A 179 0.13 -6.14 9.45
N GLY A 180 0.73 -4.98 9.17
CA GLY A 180 2.09 -4.89 8.63
C GLY A 180 3.18 -5.20 9.67
N TRP A 181 4.37 -5.55 9.18
CA TRP A 181 5.51 -5.89 10.03
C TRP A 181 5.86 -4.76 11.02
N LEU A 182 5.85 -3.50 10.56
CA LEU A 182 6.20 -2.35 11.39
C LEU A 182 5.31 -2.26 12.63
N VAL A 183 4.00 -2.41 12.48
CA VAL A 183 3.04 -2.34 13.59
C VAL A 183 3.24 -3.49 14.57
N ARG A 184 3.50 -4.70 14.06
CA ARG A 184 3.63 -5.91 14.87
C ARG A 184 4.95 -5.98 15.66
N HIS A 185 6.01 -5.40 15.12
CA HIS A 185 7.36 -5.60 15.65
C HIS A 185 8.00 -4.32 16.18
N ALA A 186 7.78 -3.18 15.52
CA ALA A 186 8.49 -1.93 15.83
C ALA A 186 7.63 -0.90 16.57
N LEU A 187 6.31 -0.87 16.38
CA LEU A 187 5.48 0.13 17.08
C LEU A 187 5.08 -0.33 18.47
N ALA A 188 4.78 0.63 19.35
CA ALA A 188 4.30 0.37 20.70
C ALA A 188 3.03 1.19 20.99
N PRO A 189 2.02 0.61 21.68
CA PRO A 189 0.72 1.24 21.88
C PRO A 189 0.77 2.53 22.70
N GLU A 190 1.86 2.78 23.44
CA GLU A 190 2.05 3.98 24.25
C GLU A 190 2.18 5.24 23.38
N TRP A 191 2.70 5.11 22.16
CA TRP A 191 3.00 6.22 21.27
C TRP A 191 2.51 6.02 19.82
N ALA A 192 1.93 4.88 19.48
CA ALA A 192 1.39 4.62 18.15
C ALA A 192 0.00 3.99 18.20
N HIS A 193 -0.88 4.44 17.30
CA HIS A 193 -2.21 3.85 17.11
C HIS A 193 -2.47 3.62 15.62
N ALA A 194 -2.64 2.36 15.23
CA ALA A 194 -2.88 1.96 13.84
C ALA A 194 -4.36 1.61 13.63
N THR A 195 -4.97 2.20 12.60
CA THR A 195 -6.34 1.92 12.18
C THR A 195 -6.38 1.57 10.71
N VAL A 196 -7.42 0.84 10.31
CA VAL A 196 -7.75 0.57 8.92
C VAL A 196 -9.25 0.58 8.76
N GLU A 197 -9.72 1.27 7.72
CA GLU A 197 -11.14 1.39 7.41
C GLU A 197 -11.39 1.01 5.97
N ARG A 198 -12.37 0.14 5.75
CA ARG A 198 -12.87 -0.20 4.42
C ARG A 198 -13.48 1.05 3.79
N HIS A 199 -13.14 1.33 2.54
CA HIS A 199 -13.61 2.55 1.87
C HIS A 199 -14.59 2.20 0.74
N PRO A 200 -15.74 2.90 0.61
CA PRO A 200 -16.71 2.61 -0.44
C PRO A 200 -16.14 2.70 -1.86
N ALA A 201 -15.18 3.61 -2.08
CA ALA A 201 -14.56 3.80 -3.38
C ALA A 201 -13.47 2.75 -3.71
N ALA A 202 -12.94 2.06 -2.70
CA ALA A 202 -11.86 1.10 -2.82
C ALA A 202 -12.43 -0.31 -3.08
N MET A 203 -12.54 -0.65 -4.37
CA MET A 203 -13.35 -1.77 -4.82
C MET A 203 -12.60 -2.78 -5.68
N ALA A 204 -13.05 -4.03 -5.62
CA ALA A 204 -12.57 -5.12 -6.46
C ALA A 204 -13.72 -5.92 -7.05
N ARG A 205 -13.45 -6.55 -8.20
CA ARG A 205 -14.35 -7.46 -8.90
C ARG A 205 -13.60 -8.74 -9.24
N GLU A 206 -14.22 -9.87 -8.98
CA GLU A 206 -13.68 -11.17 -9.43
C GLU A 206 -13.65 -11.25 -10.96
N LEU A 207 -12.52 -11.70 -11.50
CA LEU A 207 -12.38 -12.13 -12.89
C LEU A 207 -12.36 -13.66 -12.96
N ARG A 208 -11.76 -14.30 -11.96
CA ARG A 208 -11.86 -15.75 -11.72
C ARG A 208 -12.84 -16.02 -10.58
N HIS A 209 -13.87 -16.82 -10.86
CA HIS A 209 -14.95 -17.12 -9.93
C HIS A 209 -14.44 -17.65 -8.58
N GLY A 210 -14.91 -17.04 -7.49
CA GLY A 210 -14.70 -17.49 -6.11
C GLY A 210 -13.36 -17.10 -5.49
N VAL A 211 -12.52 -16.32 -6.19
CA VAL A 211 -11.20 -15.93 -5.67
C VAL A 211 -11.28 -14.97 -4.46
N LEU A 212 -12.31 -14.14 -4.38
CA LEU A 212 -12.52 -13.21 -3.26
C LEU A 212 -13.34 -13.83 -2.13
N ARG A 213 -14.08 -14.91 -2.38
CA ARG A 213 -14.99 -15.52 -1.39
C ARG A 213 -14.32 -15.85 -0.04
N PRO A 214 -13.12 -16.48 0.02
CA PRO A 214 -12.46 -16.77 1.29
C PRO A 214 -12.12 -15.49 2.07
N TYR A 215 -11.65 -14.47 1.36
CA TYR A 215 -11.30 -13.17 1.93
C TYR A 215 -12.52 -12.43 2.47
N LEU A 216 -13.61 -12.36 1.69
CA LEU A 216 -14.84 -11.70 2.12
C LEU A 216 -15.46 -12.38 3.35
N LYS A 217 -15.45 -13.72 3.40
CA LYS A 217 -15.91 -14.47 4.56
C LYS A 217 -15.06 -14.16 5.81
N ALA A 218 -13.73 -14.14 5.67
CA ALA A 218 -12.83 -13.82 6.79
C ALA A 218 -12.99 -12.36 7.26
N LEU A 219 -13.26 -11.44 6.33
CA LEU A 219 -13.53 -10.04 6.63
C LEU A 219 -14.85 -9.86 7.40
N GLU A 220 -15.93 -10.55 6.98
CA GLU A 220 -17.23 -10.53 7.65
C GLU A 220 -17.18 -11.17 9.04
N ALA A 221 -16.36 -12.22 9.21
CA ALA A 221 -16.14 -12.88 10.50
C ALA A 221 -15.22 -12.10 11.45
N GLY A 222 -14.58 -11.01 10.99
CA GLY A 222 -13.59 -10.26 11.76
C GLY A 222 -12.24 -10.98 11.94
N GLU A 223 -12.02 -12.09 11.23
CA GLU A 223 -10.77 -12.86 11.23
C GLU A 223 -9.67 -12.18 10.40
N ARG A 224 -10.07 -11.30 9.47
CA ARG A 224 -9.16 -10.45 8.68
C ARG A 224 -9.59 -9.00 8.70
N LEU A 225 -8.59 -8.12 8.66
CA LEU A 225 -8.79 -6.69 8.49
C LEU A 225 -9.07 -6.36 7.01
N PRO A 226 -9.74 -5.23 6.71
CA PRO A 226 -9.82 -4.72 5.35
C PRO A 226 -8.43 -4.58 4.74
N GLY A 227 -8.26 -4.99 3.48
CA GLY A 227 -7.00 -4.83 2.76
C GLY A 227 -6.57 -3.37 2.59
N PHE A 228 -5.38 -3.16 2.04
CA PHE A 228 -4.75 -1.85 1.94
C PHE A 228 -4.82 -1.23 0.53
N CYS A 229 -5.29 0.01 0.47
CA CYS A 229 -5.34 0.85 -0.73
C CYS A 229 -3.99 1.59 -0.91
N ASN A 230 -3.12 1.06 -1.76
CA ASN A 230 -1.77 1.59 -1.96
C ASN A 230 -1.70 2.72 -3.03
N TRP A 231 -2.48 3.80 -2.91
CA TRP A 231 -2.48 4.88 -3.92
C TRP A 231 -1.44 5.99 -3.67
N PRO A 232 -0.91 6.66 -4.71
CA PRO A 232 -1.23 6.51 -6.15
C PRO A 232 -0.52 5.31 -6.81
N LEU A 233 -1.10 4.80 -7.90
CA LEU A 233 -0.43 3.81 -8.75
C LEU A 233 0.80 4.44 -9.43
N PRO A 234 1.92 3.71 -9.60
CA PRO A 234 3.17 4.26 -10.15
C PRO A 234 3.01 4.95 -11.52
N PHE A 235 2.12 4.45 -12.38
CA PHE A 235 1.87 5.03 -13.72
C PHE A 235 1.05 6.34 -13.69
N MET A 236 0.47 6.71 -12.54
CA MET A 236 -0.17 8.01 -12.39
C MET A 236 0.77 9.09 -11.83
N ALA A 237 1.99 8.71 -11.43
CA ALA A 237 2.99 9.64 -10.93
C ALA A 237 3.95 10.12 -12.04
N CYS A 238 3.61 9.84 -13.31
CA CYS A 238 4.34 10.27 -14.50
C CYS A 238 3.75 11.57 -15.06
#